data_AF-A0A820T068-F1
#
_entry.id   AF-A0A820T068-F1
#
_cell.length_a   1.000
_cell.length_b   1.000
_cell.length_c   1.000
_cell.angle_alpha   90.00
_cell.angle_beta   90.00
_cell.angle_gamma   90.00
#
_symmetry.space_group_name_H-M   'P 1'
#
loop_
_entity.id
_entity.type
_entity.pdbx_description
1 polymer ?
#
loop_
_entity_poly.entity_id
_entity_poly.type
_entity_poly.pdbx_seq_one_letter_code
_entity_poly.pdbx_strand_id
1 'polypeptide(L)'
;YDLSQHGEGLYKPPSRKDKQQIRCRTRQKFQTLIASAVANTEGDGKNTYLLLGPIGTGAFSNDKQMIAELFFEILNNSLMNSERAIRYAFEQIWFVSTNSLQIFEKVFKEN
;
A
#
# COMPACT_ATOMS: atom_id res chain seq x y z
N TYR A 1 -2.72 -24.54 -37.06
CA TYR A 1 -3.45 -23.44 -36.42
C TYR A 1 -2.58 -22.91 -35.29
N ASP A 2 -2.01 -21.73 -35.50
CA ASP A 2 -1.08 -21.07 -34.58
C ASP A 2 -1.89 -20.20 -33.61
N LEU A 3 -1.84 -20.52 -32.32
CA LEU A 3 -2.58 -19.84 -31.25
C LEU A 3 -1.87 -18.57 -30.76
N SER A 4 -0.77 -18.14 -31.39
CA SER A 4 0.01 -16.98 -30.96
C SER A 4 -0.63 -15.62 -31.27
N GLN A 5 -1.72 -15.55 -32.03
CA GLN A 5 -2.31 -14.28 -32.48
C GLN A 5 -3.56 -13.79 -31.72
N HIS A 6 -4.02 -14.49 -30.68
CA HIS A 6 -5.20 -14.07 -29.89
C HIS A 6 -4.87 -13.80 -28.41
N GLY A 7 -3.80 -13.03 -28.17
CA GLY A 7 -3.41 -12.58 -26.83
C GLY A 7 -4.02 -11.23 -26.41
N GLU A 8 -4.98 -10.67 -27.16
CA GLU A 8 -5.66 -9.40 -26.83
C GLU A 8 -6.71 -9.59 -25.74
N GLY A 9 -6.26 -9.91 -24.53
CA GLY A 9 -7.15 -10.07 -23.38
C GLY A 9 -6.47 -10.59 -22.12
N LEU A 10 -5.24 -11.12 -22.22
CA LEU A 10 -4.51 -11.55 -21.05
C LEU A 10 -3.76 -10.35 -20.45
N TYR A 11 -4.06 -10.06 -19.17
CA TYR A 11 -3.28 -9.13 -18.36
C TYR A 11 -1.79 -9.41 -18.54
N LYS A 12 -1.07 -8.49 -19.22
CA LYS A 12 0.38 -8.54 -19.25
C LYS A 12 0.88 -7.96 -17.93
N PRO A 13 1.49 -8.76 -17.05
CA PRO A 13 2.09 -8.21 -15.85
C PRO A 13 3.15 -7.18 -16.25
N PRO A 14 3.30 -6.09 -15.48
CA PRO A 14 4.38 -5.13 -15.69
C PRO A 14 5.70 -5.89 -15.75
N SER A 15 6.57 -5.51 -16.69
CA SER A 15 7.94 -5.99 -16.68
C SER A 15 8.56 -5.62 -15.33
N ARG A 16 9.32 -6.54 -14.73
CA ARG A 16 10.06 -6.25 -13.47
C ARG A 16 11.00 -5.03 -13.59
N LYS A 17 11.33 -4.62 -14.82
CA LYS A 17 12.15 -3.44 -15.12
C LYS A 17 11.36 -2.12 -15.10
N ASP A 18 10.03 -2.17 -15.18
CA ASP A 18 9.17 -0.99 -15.16
C ASP A 18 8.75 -0.63 -13.73
N LYS A 19 9.72 -0.08 -12.98
CA LYS A 19 9.54 0.30 -11.57
C LYS A 19 8.41 1.33 -11.39
N GLN A 20 8.19 2.21 -12.38
CA GLN A 20 7.16 3.23 -12.31
C GLN A 20 5.76 2.62 -12.43
N GLN A 21 5.56 1.69 -13.36
CA GLN A 21 4.28 0.99 -13.49
C GLN A 21 3.99 0.11 -12.25
N ILE A 22 5.00 -0.58 -11.71
CA ILE A 22 4.88 -1.35 -10.47
C ILE A 22 4.46 -0.45 -9.31
N ARG A 23 5.14 0.69 -9.13
CA ARG A 23 4.80 1.67 -8.08
C ARG A 23 3.38 2.20 -8.24
N CYS A 24 2.98 2.61 -9.44
CA CYS A 24 1.65 3.14 -9.73
C CYS A 24 0.54 2.13 -9.39
N ARG A 25 0.67 0.88 -9.89
CA ARG A 25 -0.31 -0.17 -9.61
C ARG A 25 -0.35 -0.58 -8.14
N THR A 26 0.80 -0.60 -7.48
CA THR A 26 0.88 -0.92 -6.04
C THR A 26 0.21 0.18 -5.22
N ARG A 27 0.46 1.45 -5.55
CA ARG A 27 -0.21 2.60 -4.93
C ARG A 27 -1.73 2.46 -5.03
N GLN A 28 -2.26 2.22 -6.23
CA GLN A 28 -3.71 2.08 -6.44
C GLN A 28 -4.30 0.97 -5.57
N LYS A 29 -3.66 -0.20 -5.51
CA LYS A 29 -4.11 -1.31 -4.66
C LYS A 29 -4.09 -0.95 -3.18
N PHE A 30 -3.04 -0.28 -2.70
CA PHE A 30 -2.96 0.15 -1.31
C PHE A 30 -3.98 1.24 -0.99
N GLN A 31 -4.25 2.16 -1.91
CA GLN A 31 -5.31 3.16 -1.74
C GLN A 31 -6.66 2.49 -1.57
N THR A 32 -7.00 1.49 -2.40
CA THR A 32 -8.24 0.73 -2.25
C THR A 32 -8.27 -0.02 -0.92
N LEU A 33 -7.18 -0.71 -0.55
CA LEU A 33 -7.09 -1.43 0.73
C LEU A 33 -7.33 -0.51 1.94
N ILE A 34 -6.67 0.65 1.97
CA ILE A 34 -6.81 1.60 3.06
C ILE A 34 -8.19 2.26 3.06
N ALA A 35 -8.73 2.62 1.90
CA ALA A 35 -10.10 3.16 1.79
C ALA A 35 -11.15 2.16 2.31
N SER A 36 -11.00 0.88 1.99
CA SER A 36 -11.86 -0.18 2.54
C SER A 36 -11.71 -0.30 4.06
N ALA A 37 -10.50 -0.21 4.60
CA ALA A 37 -10.31 -0.22 6.05
C ALA A 37 -10.96 0.99 6.73
N VAL A 38 -10.80 2.20 6.17
CA VAL A 38 -11.43 3.43 6.66
C VAL A 38 -12.96 3.35 6.64
N ALA A 39 -13.54 2.78 5.59
CA ALA A 39 -14.99 2.62 5.49
C ALA A 39 -15.58 1.77 6.63
N ASN A 40 -14.76 0.96 7.30
CA ASN A 40 -15.16 0.10 8.43
C ASN A 40 -14.80 0.68 9.81
N THR A 41 -14.32 1.93 9.91
CA THR A 41 -13.98 2.56 11.21
C THR A 41 -15.15 3.32 11.86
N GLU A 42 -16.35 3.25 11.26
CA GLU A 42 -17.57 3.98 11.68
C GLU A 42 -17.40 5.50 11.86
N GLY A 43 -16.28 6.08 11.41
CA GLY A 43 -16.05 7.53 11.32
C GLY A 43 -15.44 8.20 12.55
N ASP A 44 -15.29 7.51 13.70
CA ASP A 44 -14.61 8.09 14.89
C ASP A 44 -13.27 7.41 15.24
N GLY A 45 -12.97 6.27 14.60
CA GLY A 45 -11.70 5.56 14.70
C GLY A 45 -11.44 4.88 16.04
N LYS A 46 -12.34 5.00 17.03
CA LYS A 46 -12.16 4.35 18.32
C LYS A 46 -12.23 2.84 18.19
N ASN A 47 -11.39 2.14 18.96
CA ASN A 47 -11.25 0.70 18.94
C ASN A 47 -10.97 0.12 17.54
N THR A 48 -10.51 0.93 16.59
CA THR A 48 -10.19 0.47 15.24
C THR A 48 -8.68 0.44 15.05
N TYR A 49 -8.17 -0.75 14.77
CA TYR A 49 -6.73 -1.02 14.67
C TYR A 49 -6.38 -1.50 13.27
N LEU A 50 -5.28 -1.00 12.72
CA LEU A 50 -4.78 -1.43 11.42
C LEU A 50 -3.41 -2.10 11.56
N LEU A 51 -3.34 -3.39 11.23
CA LEU A 51 -2.08 -4.14 11.18
C LEU A 51 -1.62 -4.24 9.72
N LEU A 52 -0.45 -3.69 9.44
CA LEU A 52 0.18 -3.68 8.12
C LEU A 52 1.51 -4.45 8.17
N GLY A 53 1.97 -4.91 7.01
CA GLY A 53 3.27 -5.55 6.86
C GLY A 53 3.94 -5.15 5.56
N PRO A 54 5.14 -5.66 5.28
CA PRO A 54 5.88 -5.36 4.06
C PRO A 54 5.33 -6.16 2.87
N ILE A 55 4.10 -5.80 2.44
CA ILE A 55 3.31 -6.55 1.44
C ILE A 55 4.10 -6.72 0.14
N GLY A 56 4.26 -7.97 -0.29
CA GLY A 56 4.90 -8.31 -1.56
C GLY A 56 6.43 -8.23 -1.57
N THR A 57 7.09 -8.00 -0.45
CA THR A 57 8.56 -7.86 -0.41
C THR A 57 9.33 -9.20 -0.37
N GLY A 58 8.64 -10.31 -0.07
CA GLY A 58 9.20 -11.67 -0.09
C GLY A 58 9.17 -12.29 -1.49
N ALA A 59 8.27 -13.24 -1.72
CA ALA A 59 8.16 -13.99 -2.98
C ALA A 59 7.96 -13.12 -4.23
N PHE A 60 7.32 -11.96 -4.08
CA PHE A 60 7.08 -11.02 -5.18
C PHE A 60 8.22 -10.01 -5.39
N SER A 61 9.20 -9.98 -4.47
CA SER A 61 10.42 -9.17 -4.53
C SER A 61 10.16 -7.68 -4.79
N ASN A 62 9.06 -7.13 -4.26
CA ASN A 62 8.83 -5.69 -4.27
C ASN A 62 9.90 -5.00 -3.41
N ASP A 63 10.30 -3.82 -3.86
CA ASP A 63 11.27 -2.99 -3.14
C ASP A 63 10.68 -2.52 -1.78
N LYS A 64 11.38 -2.80 -0.68
CA LYS A 64 10.90 -2.53 0.67
C LYS A 64 10.75 -1.03 0.95
N GLN A 65 11.68 -0.23 0.44
CA GLN A 65 11.70 1.23 0.60
C GLN A 65 10.48 1.83 -0.10
N MET A 66 10.24 1.46 -1.36
CA MET A 66 9.07 1.87 -2.14
C MET A 66 7.76 1.51 -1.43
N ILE A 67 7.65 0.31 -0.85
CA ILE A 67 6.45 -0.11 -0.13
C ILE A 67 6.22 0.76 1.11
N ALA A 68 7.27 1.03 1.90
CA ALA A 68 7.19 1.89 3.08
C ALA A 68 6.78 3.33 2.70
N GLU A 69 7.39 3.91 1.65
CA GLU A 69 7.05 5.24 1.12
C GLU A 69 5.59 5.31 0.67
N LEU A 70 5.09 4.28 -0.03
CA LEU A 70 3.69 4.24 -0.45
C LEU A 70 2.73 4.25 0.74
N PHE A 71 3.01 3.48 1.79
CA PHE A 71 2.18 3.50 2.99
C PHE A 71 2.24 4.85 3.69
N PHE A 72 3.43 5.45 3.84
CA PHE A 72 3.58 6.78 4.40
C PHE A 72 2.76 7.82 3.63
N GLU A 73 2.90 7.89 2.32
CA GLU A 73 2.17 8.83 1.47
C GLU A 73 0.65 8.63 1.57
N ILE A 74 0.18 7.38 1.56
CA ILE A 74 -1.26 7.09 1.61
C ILE A 74 -1.84 7.47 2.96
N LEU A 75 -1.20 7.07 4.07
CA LEU A 75 -1.70 7.34 5.42
C LEU A 75 -1.67 8.82 5.79
N ASN A 76 -0.80 9.60 5.13
CA ASN A 76 -0.71 11.06 5.31
C ASN A 76 -1.56 11.88 4.34
N ASN A 77 -2.21 11.26 3.35
CA ASN A 77 -3.19 11.97 2.53
C ASN A 77 -4.41 12.37 3.36
N SER A 78 -5.09 13.42 2.94
CA SER A 78 -6.36 13.86 3.52
C SER A 78 -7.41 12.73 3.46
N LEU A 79 -8.07 12.50 4.59
CA LEU A 79 -9.24 11.66 4.70
C LEU A 79 -10.39 12.35 3.95
N MET A 80 -11.19 11.59 3.19
CA MET A 80 -12.23 12.17 2.32
C MET A 80 -13.10 13.18 3.07
N ASN A 81 -13.18 14.41 2.54
CA ASN A 81 -13.91 15.54 3.11
C ASN A 81 -13.43 16.00 4.50
N SER A 82 -12.18 15.70 4.89
CA SER A 82 -11.58 16.11 6.15
C SER A 82 -10.21 16.75 5.94
N GLU A 83 -9.89 17.75 6.75
CA GLU A 83 -8.54 18.32 6.84
C GLU A 83 -7.55 17.37 7.52
N ARG A 84 -8.03 16.31 8.19
CA ARG A 84 -7.19 15.33 8.87
C ARG A 84 -6.66 14.28 7.90
N ALA A 85 -5.45 13.80 8.18
CA ALA A 85 -4.86 12.67 7.47
C ALA A 85 -5.61 11.35 7.72
N ILE A 86 -5.58 10.45 6.74
CA ILE A 86 -6.20 9.11 6.78
C ILE A 86 -5.80 8.31 8.02
N ARG A 87 -4.56 8.44 8.51
CA ARG A 87 -4.09 7.74 9.71
C ARG A 87 -4.98 7.98 10.94
N TYR A 88 -5.67 9.13 11.01
CA TYR A 88 -6.57 9.48 12.11
C TYR A 88 -7.95 8.80 12.05
N ALA A 89 -8.22 8.03 11.00
CA ALA A 89 -9.37 7.14 10.95
C ALA A 89 -9.19 5.90 11.83
N PHE A 90 -7.98 5.65 12.35
CA PHE A 90 -7.63 4.50 13.18
C PHE A 90 -7.09 4.97 14.53
N GLU A 91 -7.36 4.21 15.60
CA GLU A 91 -6.80 4.46 16.92
C GLU A 91 -5.29 4.18 16.92
N GLN A 92 -4.89 3.03 16.37
CA GLN A 92 -3.48 2.68 16.18
C GLN A 92 -3.24 1.95 14.85
N ILE A 93 -2.03 2.16 14.33
CA ILE A 93 -1.52 1.47 13.14
C ILE A 93 -0.21 0.80 13.53
N TRP A 94 -0.11 -0.51 13.35
CA TRP A 94 1.11 -1.27 13.61
C TRP A 94 1.67 -1.83 12.32
N PHE A 95 2.96 -1.59 12.07
CA PHE A 95 3.72 -2.32 11.07
C PHE A 95 4.35 -3.54 11.73
N VAL A 96 4.03 -4.73 11.24
CA VAL A 96 4.50 -6.02 11.78
C VAL A 96 5.34 -6.72 10.72
N SER A 97 6.59 -7.05 11.07
CA SER A 97 7.52 -7.75 10.20
C SER A 97 8.61 -8.43 11.01
N THR A 98 9.10 -9.58 10.51
CA THR A 98 10.24 -10.28 11.11
C THR A 98 11.60 -9.70 10.69
N ASN A 99 11.70 -8.97 9.57
CA ASN A 99 13.01 -8.56 9.00
C ASN A 99 13.01 -7.28 8.15
N SER A 100 12.05 -6.37 8.33
CA SER A 100 11.95 -5.17 7.49
C SER A 100 11.49 -3.91 8.23
N LEU A 101 11.30 -3.97 9.55
CA LEU A 101 10.76 -2.84 10.34
C LEU A 101 11.62 -1.59 10.29
N GLN A 102 12.95 -1.75 10.30
CA GLN A 102 13.90 -0.62 10.29
C GLN A 102 13.69 0.32 9.09
N ILE A 103 13.32 -0.21 7.92
CA ILE A 103 13.06 0.60 6.73
C ILE A 103 11.79 1.42 6.90
N PHE A 104 10.73 0.80 7.44
CA PHE A 104 9.47 1.49 7.72
C PHE A 104 9.67 2.55 8.80
N GLU A 105 10.35 2.22 9.90
CA GLU A 105 10.68 3.19 10.94
C GLU A 105 11.45 4.38 10.39
N LYS A 106 12.45 4.13 9.53
CA LYS A 106 13.23 5.20 8.89
C LYS A 106 12.32 6.13 8.08
N VAL A 107 11.51 5.59 7.18
CA VAL A 107 10.60 6.38 6.34
C VAL A 107 9.64 7.23 7.17
N PHE A 108 9.06 6.67 8.23
CA PHE A 108 8.09 7.37 9.08
C PHE A 108 8.73 8.32 10.11
N LYS A 109 10.04 8.24 10.37
CA LYS A 109 10.77 9.19 11.23
C LYS A 109 11.35 10.36 10.45
N GLU A 110 11.75 10.14 9.20
CA GLU A 110 12.47 11.12 8.37
C GLU A 110 11.56 12.00 7.51
N ASN A 111 10.27 11.68 7.39
CA ASN A 111 9.28 12.42 6.60
C ASN A 111 8.08 12.81 7.47
#